data_AF-W4BAZ9-F1
#
_entry.id   AF-W4BAZ9-F1
#
_cell.length_a   1.000
_cell.length_b   1.000
_cell.length_c   1.000
_cell.angle_alpha   90.00
_cell.angle_beta   90.00
_cell.angle_gamma   90.00
#
_symmetry.space_group_name_H-M   'P 1'
#
loop_
_entity.id
_entity.type
_entity.pdbx_description
1 polymer ?
#
loop_
_entity_poly.entity_id
_entity_poly.type
_entity_poly.pdbx_seq_one_letter_code
_entity_poly.pdbx_strand_id
1 'polypeptide(L)'
;MTETSSPQPSETPENVVGNQEAAASSRPDVLLEQLLKPEVQESLTTLVDNLPKLTEMLSVMTKAYDFGKSVATDPVLAEDTMASLSGFAKPVTTAAKSVASAAIEAGDRVHAQGDQAQIGVFGLMKMLKDPQVQKGLRYAQAFLDVLNERDQQNKR
;
A
#
# COMPACT_ATOMS: atom_id res chain seq x y z
N MET A 1 69.87 13.25 -1.22
CA MET A 1 68.65 13.80 -0.60
C MET A 1 68.15 12.75 0.38
N THR A 2 67.88 13.20 1.59
CA THR A 2 67.85 12.46 2.86
C THR A 2 66.57 11.63 3.07
N GLU A 3 66.74 10.37 3.46
CA GLU A 3 65.78 9.62 4.27
C GLU A 3 66.28 9.56 5.73
N THR A 4 65.32 9.38 6.65
CA THR A 4 65.40 8.83 8.01
C THR A 4 65.29 9.76 9.23
N SER A 5 64.24 9.46 10.00
CA SER A 5 64.14 9.36 11.47
C SER A 5 63.88 10.59 12.36
N SER A 6 62.63 10.59 12.83
CA SER A 6 62.18 10.73 14.24
C SER A 6 62.05 12.10 14.89
N PRO A 7 60.92 12.29 15.61
CA PRO A 7 60.91 13.00 16.88
C PRO A 7 60.46 12.08 18.06
N GLN A 8 61.32 12.06 19.08
CA GLN A 8 61.04 12.34 20.50
C GLN A 8 59.90 11.60 21.27
N PRO A 9 60.22 10.96 22.43
CA PRO A 9 59.23 10.38 23.34
C PRO A 9 58.79 11.39 24.42
N SER A 10 57.55 11.30 24.89
CA SER A 10 57.09 11.96 26.12
C SER A 10 56.05 11.09 26.82
N GLU A 11 56.55 10.39 27.84
CA GLU A 11 55.98 10.06 29.15
C GLU A 11 54.46 10.24 29.38
N THR A 12 53.80 9.12 29.69
CA THR A 12 52.55 8.93 30.48
C THR A 12 52.67 9.54 31.89
N PRO A 13 51.59 9.95 32.62
CA PRO A 13 50.56 9.02 33.12
C PRO A 13 49.15 9.59 33.45
N GLU A 14 48.29 8.70 33.98
CA GLU A 14 47.13 8.93 34.87
C GLU A 14 45.70 8.81 34.31
N ASN A 15 45.11 7.65 34.65
CA ASN A 15 43.82 7.50 35.34
C ASN A 15 42.52 7.94 34.62
N VAL A 16 41.87 6.96 33.97
CA VAL A 16 40.42 6.78 34.07
C VAL A 16 40.13 5.28 34.24
N VAL A 17 40.16 4.81 35.49
CA VAL A 17 39.36 3.64 35.87
C VAL A 17 37.90 4.08 35.85
N GLY A 18 37.18 3.66 34.82
CA GLY A 18 35.78 4.03 34.63
C GLY A 18 35.10 3.04 33.69
N ASN A 19 34.68 1.90 34.27
CA ASN A 19 33.54 1.11 33.82
C ASN A 19 33.58 0.59 32.37
N GLN A 20 34.34 -0.49 32.13
CA GLN A 20 34.22 -1.30 30.91
C GLN A 20 34.30 -2.81 31.24
N GLU A 21 33.42 -3.26 32.13
CA GLU A 21 33.21 -4.69 32.43
C GLU A 21 32.00 -5.29 31.70
N ALA A 22 31.51 -4.69 30.61
CA ALA A 22 30.32 -5.17 29.90
C ALA A 22 30.42 -5.11 28.37
N ALA A 23 31.60 -5.41 27.79
CA ALA A 23 31.79 -5.30 26.35
C ALA A 23 32.60 -6.46 25.74
N ALA A 24 32.32 -7.72 26.09
CA ALA A 24 32.77 -8.88 25.29
C ALA A 24 32.13 -10.23 25.69
N SER A 25 30.88 -10.29 26.15
CA SER A 25 30.17 -11.58 26.11
C SER A 25 29.94 -11.91 24.63
N SER A 26 30.60 -12.96 24.16
CA SER A 26 30.76 -13.27 22.74
C SER A 26 29.40 -13.26 22.02
N ARG A 27 29.30 -12.50 20.92
CA ARG A 27 28.14 -12.56 20.00
C ARG A 27 27.68 -13.99 19.64
N PRO A 28 28.56 -14.99 19.48
CA PRO A 28 28.13 -16.38 19.30
C PRO A 28 27.38 -16.95 20.52
N ASP A 29 27.76 -16.60 21.75
CA ASP A 29 27.13 -17.11 22.97
C ASP A 29 25.71 -16.56 23.14
N VAL A 30 25.50 -15.29 22.80
CA VAL A 30 24.16 -14.66 22.82
C VAL A 30 23.24 -15.24 21.75
N LEU A 31 23.75 -15.56 20.56
CA LEU A 31 22.97 -16.24 19.52
C LEU A 31 22.70 -17.71 19.90
N LEU A 32 23.65 -18.40 20.53
CA LEU A 32 23.43 -19.74 21.07
C LEU A 32 22.36 -19.75 22.16
N GLU A 33 22.41 -18.81 23.11
CA GLU A 33 21.36 -18.66 24.12
C GLU A 33 20.00 -18.35 23.49
N GLN A 34 19.97 -17.55 22.43
CA GLN A 34 18.74 -17.27 21.68
C GLN A 34 18.20 -18.50 20.96
N LEU A 35 19.06 -19.37 20.41
CA LEU A 35 18.68 -20.65 19.78
C LEU A 35 18.30 -21.74 20.81
N LEU A 36 18.77 -21.61 22.05
CA LEU A 36 18.41 -22.49 23.18
C LEU A 36 17.03 -22.17 23.77
N LYS A 37 16.43 -21.03 23.41
CA LYS A 37 15.07 -20.68 23.81
C LYS A 37 14.07 -21.65 23.18
N PRO A 38 13.14 -22.23 23.95
CA PRO A 38 12.20 -23.23 23.46
C PRO A 38 11.34 -22.71 22.29
N GLU A 39 11.02 -21.42 22.28
CA GLU A 39 10.25 -20.77 21.21
C GLU A 39 11.01 -20.72 19.87
N VAL A 40 12.34 -20.57 19.94
CA VAL A 40 13.20 -20.53 18.75
C VAL A 40 13.44 -21.93 18.21
N GLN A 41 13.54 -22.94 19.07
CA GLN A 41 13.59 -24.35 18.66
C GLN A 41 12.27 -24.83 18.04
N GLU A 42 11.14 -24.42 18.60
CA GLU A 42 9.81 -24.68 18.04
C GLU A 42 9.66 -23.99 16.67
N SER A 43 10.11 -22.73 16.54
CA SER A 43 10.09 -22.01 15.27
C SER A 43 11.02 -22.62 14.23
N LEU A 44 12.22 -23.08 14.62
CA LEU A 44 13.13 -23.79 13.71
C LEU A 44 12.54 -25.14 13.26
N THR A 45 11.94 -25.89 14.19
CA THR A 45 11.30 -27.18 13.88
C THR A 45 10.12 -26.97 12.94
N THR A 46 9.25 -26.00 13.24
CA THR A 46 8.13 -25.61 12.39
C THR A 46 8.61 -25.13 11.02
N LEU A 47 9.71 -24.38 10.96
CA LEU A 47 10.27 -23.91 9.69
C LEU A 47 10.77 -25.08 8.84
N VAL A 48 11.47 -26.04 9.45
CA VAL A 48 11.93 -27.27 8.79
C VAL A 48 10.75 -28.11 8.31
N ASP A 49 9.71 -28.27 9.13
CA ASP A 49 8.50 -29.01 8.77
C ASP A 49 7.70 -28.33 7.65
N ASN A 50 7.75 -27.00 7.56
CA ASN A 50 7.09 -26.21 6.51
C ASN A 50 8.00 -25.90 5.30
N LEU A 51 9.26 -26.35 5.28
CA LEU A 51 10.13 -26.21 4.11
C LEU A 51 9.48 -26.73 2.81
N PRO A 52 8.79 -27.90 2.81
CA PRO A 52 8.11 -28.37 1.60
C PRO A 52 7.08 -27.38 1.05
N LYS A 53 6.31 -26.69 1.92
CA LYS A 53 5.36 -25.65 1.50
C LYS A 53 6.05 -24.43 0.93
N LEU A 54 7.19 -24.02 1.50
CA LEU A 54 7.99 -22.91 0.95
C LEU A 54 8.55 -23.27 -0.43
N THR A 55 8.98 -24.52 -0.63
CA THR A 55 9.40 -25.04 -1.94
C THR A 55 8.24 -25.05 -2.93
N GLU A 56 7.05 -25.46 -2.52
CA GLU A 56 5.85 -25.45 -3.36
C GLU A 56 5.44 -24.02 -3.75
N MET A 57 5.44 -23.09 -2.80
CA MET A 57 5.16 -21.68 -3.06
C MET A 57 6.18 -21.06 -4.02
N LEU A 58 7.45 -21.41 -3.86
CA LEU A 58 8.49 -20.98 -4.79
C LEU A 58 8.26 -21.57 -6.18
N SER A 59 7.84 -22.83 -6.30
CA SER A 59 7.48 -23.44 -7.57
C SER A 59 6.30 -22.73 -8.26
N VAL A 60 5.26 -22.39 -7.49
CA VAL A 60 4.13 -21.60 -8.00
C VAL A 60 4.59 -20.22 -8.46
N MET A 61 5.46 -19.56 -7.68
CA MET A 61 5.99 -18.26 -8.03
C MET A 61 6.88 -18.30 -9.28
N THR A 62 7.70 -19.35 -9.44
CA THR A 62 8.48 -19.58 -10.66
C THR A 62 7.55 -19.80 -11.86
N LYS A 63 6.48 -20.60 -11.73
CA LYS A 63 5.49 -20.77 -12.80
C LYS A 63 4.78 -19.46 -13.15
N ALA A 64 4.45 -18.62 -12.16
CA ALA A 64 3.86 -17.32 -12.38
C ALA A 64 4.85 -16.35 -13.07
N TYR A 65 6.13 -16.41 -12.72
CA TYR A 65 7.19 -15.67 -13.39
C TYR A 65 7.36 -16.13 -14.84
N ASP A 66 7.41 -17.45 -15.08
CA ASP A 66 7.52 -18.03 -16.42
C ASP A 66 6.30 -17.70 -17.27
N PHE A 67 5.10 -17.70 -16.69
CA PHE A 67 3.87 -17.25 -17.34
C PHE A 67 3.94 -15.75 -17.68
N GLY A 68 4.27 -14.89 -16.71
CA GLY A 68 4.42 -13.45 -16.94
C GLY A 68 5.48 -13.15 -17.99
N LYS A 69 6.61 -13.86 -17.97
CA LYS A 69 7.67 -13.80 -18.98
C LYS A 69 7.17 -14.28 -20.34
N SER A 70 6.50 -15.43 -20.41
CA SER A 70 5.95 -15.97 -21.67
C SER A 70 4.94 -15.03 -22.30
N VAL A 71 4.08 -14.39 -21.50
CA VAL A 71 3.08 -13.42 -21.97
C VAL A 71 3.73 -12.11 -22.38
N ALA A 72 4.73 -11.62 -21.64
CA ALA A 72 5.40 -10.36 -21.94
C ALA A 72 6.42 -10.45 -23.08
N THR A 73 7.01 -11.62 -23.32
CA THR A 73 8.01 -11.84 -24.39
C THR A 73 7.36 -12.17 -25.72
N ASP A 74 6.05 -12.46 -25.74
CA ASP A 74 5.28 -12.58 -26.97
C ASP A 74 4.72 -11.20 -27.37
N PRO A 75 5.28 -10.55 -28.40
CA PRO A 75 4.89 -9.20 -28.77
C PRO A 75 3.44 -9.11 -29.25
N VAL A 76 2.90 -10.17 -29.84
CA VAL A 76 1.52 -10.19 -30.36
C VAL A 76 0.53 -10.31 -29.19
N LEU A 77 0.78 -11.24 -28.26
CA LEU A 77 -0.08 -11.42 -27.09
C LEU A 77 -0.05 -10.22 -26.15
N ALA A 78 1.12 -9.59 -25.95
CA ALA A 78 1.24 -8.40 -25.11
C ALA A 78 0.46 -7.21 -25.70
N GLU A 79 0.60 -6.96 -27.01
CA GLU A 79 -0.09 -5.87 -27.69
C GLU A 79 -1.60 -6.10 -27.73
N ASP A 80 -2.06 -7.31 -28.04
CA ASP A 80 -3.49 -7.65 -28.05
C ASP A 80 -4.13 -7.59 -26.65
N THR A 81 -3.41 -8.05 -25.62
CA THR A 81 -3.89 -8.00 -24.22
C THR A 81 -3.95 -6.56 -23.73
N MET A 82 -2.92 -5.75 -24.02
CA MET A 82 -2.88 -4.34 -23.65
C MET A 82 -3.93 -3.52 -24.42
N ALA A 83 -4.14 -3.81 -25.71
CA ALA A 83 -5.17 -3.18 -26.53
C ALA A 83 -6.57 -3.54 -26.04
N SER A 84 -6.81 -4.80 -25.67
CA SER A 84 -8.07 -5.27 -25.09
C SER A 84 -8.34 -4.59 -23.74
N LEU A 85 -7.39 -4.64 -22.79
CA LEU A 85 -7.53 -3.95 -21.50
C LEU A 85 -7.69 -2.45 -21.66
N SER A 86 -6.95 -1.82 -22.58
CA SER A 86 -7.08 -0.39 -22.88
C SER A 86 -8.46 -0.08 -23.47
N GLY A 87 -9.02 -0.94 -24.31
CA GLY A 87 -10.39 -0.83 -24.81
C GLY A 87 -11.43 -0.81 -23.69
N PHE A 88 -11.26 -1.67 -22.68
CA PHE A 88 -12.13 -1.71 -21.49
C PHE A 88 -11.84 -0.59 -20.47
N ALA A 89 -10.59 -0.14 -20.37
CA ALA A 89 -10.17 0.89 -19.42
C ALA A 89 -10.44 2.31 -19.94
N LYS A 90 -10.39 2.55 -21.25
CA LYS A 90 -10.69 3.85 -21.89
C LYS A 90 -11.99 4.49 -21.43
N PRO A 91 -13.14 3.80 -21.37
CA PRO A 91 -14.38 4.41 -20.87
C PRO A 91 -14.26 4.78 -19.38
N VAL A 92 -13.58 3.98 -18.55
CA VAL A 92 -13.35 4.26 -17.13
C VAL A 92 -12.39 5.44 -16.95
N THR A 93 -11.27 5.47 -17.68
CA THR A 93 -10.31 6.57 -17.65
C THR A 93 -10.92 7.87 -18.15
N THR A 94 -11.75 7.82 -19.20
CA THR A 94 -12.44 9.00 -19.74
C THR A 94 -13.50 9.49 -18.75
N ALA A 95 -14.29 8.59 -18.15
CA ALA A 95 -15.22 8.94 -17.09
C ALA A 95 -14.50 9.54 -15.88
N ALA A 96 -13.43 8.92 -15.40
CA ALA A 96 -12.61 9.42 -14.30
C ALA A 96 -12.01 10.80 -14.61
N LYS A 97 -11.50 11.02 -15.83
CA LYS A 97 -10.98 12.32 -16.27
C LYS A 97 -12.08 13.38 -16.33
N SER A 98 -13.28 13.03 -16.78
CA SER A 98 -14.44 13.95 -16.80
C SER A 98 -14.90 14.32 -15.39
N VAL A 99 -14.93 13.36 -14.46
CA VAL A 99 -15.28 13.61 -13.05
C VAL A 99 -14.19 14.42 -12.35
N ALA A 100 -12.92 14.08 -12.59
CA ALA A 100 -11.79 14.82 -12.02
C ALA A 100 -11.73 16.27 -12.53
N SER A 101 -11.94 16.49 -13.84
CA SER A 101 -12.00 17.85 -14.40
C SER A 101 -13.19 18.65 -13.87
N ALA A 102 -14.38 18.05 -13.77
CA ALA A 102 -15.54 18.68 -13.15
C ALA A 102 -15.31 19.02 -11.67
N ALA A 103 -14.62 18.14 -10.92
CA ALA A 103 -14.29 18.36 -9.52
C ALA A 103 -13.24 19.47 -9.33
N ILE A 104 -12.21 19.51 -10.19
CA ILE A 104 -11.19 20.57 -10.19
C ILE A 104 -11.84 21.92 -10.52
N GLU A 105 -12.65 21.99 -11.57
CA GLU A 105 -13.32 23.22 -11.96
C GLU A 105 -14.33 23.70 -10.90
N ALA A 106 -15.00 22.77 -10.22
CA ALA A 106 -15.84 23.10 -9.07
C ALA A 106 -15.02 23.63 -7.89
N GLY A 107 -13.87 23.01 -7.58
CA GLY A 107 -12.94 23.46 -6.55
C GLY A 107 -12.40 24.86 -6.83
N ASP A 108 -11.96 25.12 -8.05
CA ASP A 108 -11.47 26.44 -8.49
C ASP A 108 -12.56 27.51 -8.38
N ARG A 109 -13.81 27.20 -8.73
CA ARG A 109 -14.95 28.12 -8.58
C ARG A 109 -15.29 28.41 -7.11
N VAL A 110 -15.19 27.42 -6.22
CA VAL A 110 -15.42 27.61 -4.78
C VAL A 110 -14.31 28.46 -4.17
N HIS A 111 -13.04 28.20 -4.53
CA HIS A 111 -11.91 29.00 -4.07
C HIS A 111 -11.96 30.45 -4.59
N ALA A 112 -12.37 30.66 -5.85
CA ALA A 112 -12.51 31.99 -6.43
C ALA A 112 -13.66 32.83 -5.80
N GLN A 113 -14.67 32.18 -5.23
CA GLN A 113 -15.79 32.85 -4.57
C GLN A 113 -15.50 33.24 -3.11
N GLY A 114 -14.39 32.76 -2.52
CA GLY A 114 -13.98 33.04 -1.14
C GLY A 114 -15.00 32.60 -0.08
N ASP A 115 -14.66 32.79 1.20
CA ASP A 115 -15.47 32.42 2.39
C ASP A 115 -16.88 33.06 2.44
N GLN A 116 -17.28 33.86 1.45
CA GLN A 116 -18.60 34.48 1.36
C GLN A 116 -19.70 33.54 0.84
N ALA A 117 -19.36 32.35 0.34
CA ALA A 117 -20.32 31.39 -0.19
C ALA A 117 -20.97 30.53 0.92
N GLN A 118 -21.48 31.14 1.99
CA GLN A 118 -22.35 30.43 2.92
C GLN A 118 -23.66 30.10 2.21
N ILE A 119 -23.92 28.80 2.02
CA ILE A 119 -25.16 28.31 1.43
C ILE A 119 -26.30 28.61 2.41
N GLY A 120 -27.03 29.71 2.21
CA GLY A 120 -28.21 30.03 3.01
C GLY A 120 -29.36 29.04 2.76
N VAL A 121 -30.39 29.07 3.60
CA VAL A 121 -31.56 28.17 3.51
C VAL A 121 -32.22 28.20 2.12
N PHE A 122 -32.26 29.37 1.48
CA PHE A 122 -32.71 29.50 0.08
C PHE A 122 -31.75 28.82 -0.93
N GLY A 123 -30.46 28.81 -0.65
CA GLY A 123 -29.45 28.07 -1.42
C GLY A 123 -29.64 26.54 -1.29
N LEU A 124 -29.91 26.03 -0.09
CA LEU A 124 -30.28 24.62 0.10
C LEU A 124 -31.55 24.28 -0.66
N MET A 125 -32.57 25.15 -0.62
CA MET A 125 -33.82 24.93 -1.36
C MET A 125 -33.59 24.94 -2.87
N LYS A 126 -32.67 25.77 -3.36
CA LYS A 126 -32.26 25.79 -4.76
C LYS A 126 -31.48 24.53 -5.17
N MET A 127 -30.58 24.02 -4.32
CA MET A 127 -29.88 22.76 -4.55
C MET A 127 -30.81 21.56 -4.53
N LEU A 128 -31.79 21.53 -3.63
CA LEU A 128 -32.80 20.47 -3.62
C LEU A 128 -33.66 20.48 -4.89
N LYS A 129 -33.79 21.65 -5.53
CA LYS A 129 -34.45 21.81 -6.83
C LYS A 129 -33.54 21.47 -8.02
N ASP A 130 -32.25 21.18 -7.79
CA ASP A 130 -31.32 20.80 -8.86
C ASP A 130 -31.71 19.44 -9.48
N PRO A 131 -31.72 19.30 -10.81
CA PRO A 131 -32.09 18.06 -11.48
C PRO A 131 -31.24 16.84 -11.08
N GLN A 132 -29.96 17.02 -10.73
CA GLN A 132 -29.08 15.91 -10.30
C GLN A 132 -29.44 15.44 -8.89
N VAL A 133 -29.70 16.37 -7.97
CA VAL A 133 -30.16 16.03 -6.61
C VAL A 133 -31.52 15.33 -6.67
N GLN A 134 -32.44 15.82 -7.50
CA GLN A 134 -33.74 15.16 -7.71
C GLN A 134 -33.61 13.75 -8.28
N LYS A 135 -32.72 13.53 -9.24
CA LYS A 135 -32.43 12.18 -9.77
C LYS A 135 -31.89 11.26 -8.66
N GLY A 136 -30.99 11.77 -7.81
CA GLY A 136 -30.48 11.04 -6.65
C GLY A 136 -31.58 10.63 -5.67
N LEU A 137 -32.48 11.54 -5.32
CA LEU A 137 -33.62 11.26 -4.45
C LEU A 137 -34.61 10.26 -5.07
N ARG A 138 -34.88 10.37 -6.37
CA ARG A 138 -35.73 9.42 -7.11
C ARG A 138 -35.11 8.02 -7.17
N TYR A 139 -33.80 7.93 -7.32
CA TYR A 139 -33.08 6.66 -7.24
C TYR A 139 -33.20 6.06 -5.84
N ALA A 140 -32.97 6.85 -4.79
CA ALA A 140 -33.10 6.38 -3.41
C ALA A 140 -34.51 5.86 -3.12
N GLN A 141 -35.55 6.54 -3.61
CA GLN A 141 -36.92 6.07 -3.53
C GLN A 141 -37.11 4.71 -4.24
N ALA A 142 -36.69 4.60 -5.51
CA ALA A 142 -36.82 3.36 -6.27
C ALA A 142 -36.04 2.20 -5.62
N PHE A 143 -34.88 2.48 -5.02
CA PHE A 143 -34.10 1.49 -4.29
C PHE A 143 -34.84 0.99 -3.04
N LEU A 144 -35.44 1.89 -2.26
CA LEU A 144 -36.25 1.53 -1.09
C LEU A 144 -37.50 0.74 -1.49
N ASP A 145 -38.15 1.10 -2.59
CA ASP A 145 -39.32 0.35 -3.11
C ASP A 145 -38.93 -1.10 -3.44
N VAL A 146 -37.80 -1.29 -4.13
CA VAL A 146 -37.27 -2.62 -4.44
C VAL A 146 -36.91 -3.43 -3.19
N LEU A 147 -36.37 -2.81 -2.16
CA LEU A 147 -36.08 -3.49 -0.89
C LEU A 147 -37.36 -3.91 -0.17
N ASN A 148 -38.37 -3.04 -0.16
CA ASN A 148 -39.66 -3.33 0.45
C ASN A 148 -40.41 -4.45 -0.30
N GLU A 149 -40.36 -4.46 -1.63
CA GLU A 149 -40.92 -5.54 -2.45
C GLU A 149 -40.25 -6.88 -2.14
N ARG A 150 -38.92 -6.90 -1.98
CA ARG A 150 -38.17 -8.10 -1.60
C ARG A 150 -38.50 -8.61 -0.20
N ASP A 151 -38.66 -7.71 0.77
CA ASP A 151 -39.06 -8.09 2.13
C ASP A 151 -40.49 -8.65 2.17
N GLN A 152 -41.40 -8.09 1.38
CA GLN A 152 -42.77 -8.60 1.25
C GLN A 152 -42.83 -9.96 0.55
N GLN A 153 -41.96 -10.21 -0.44
CA GLN A 153 -41.85 -11.52 -1.10
C GLN A 153 -41.27 -12.58 -0.17
N ASN A 154 -40.30 -12.25 0.69
CA ASN A 154 -39.72 -13.19 1.66
C ASN A 154 -40.65 -13.52 2.84
N LYS A 155 -41.69 -12.71 3.10
CA LYS A 155 -42.69 -12.94 4.16
C LYS A 155 -43.91 -13.75 3.70
N ARG A 156 -43.97 -14.13 2.42
CA ARG A 156 -44.99 -15.04 1.88
C ARG A 156 -44.44 -16.45 1.73
#